data_AF-A0A8X6HN68-F1
#
_entry.id   AF-A0A8X6HN68-F1
#
_cell.length_a   1.000
_cell.length_b   1.000
_cell.length_c   1.000
_cell.angle_alpha   90.00
_cell.angle_beta   90.00
_cell.angle_gamma   90.00
#
_symmetry.space_group_name_H-M   'P 1'
#
loop_
_entity.id
_entity.type
_entity.pdbx_description
1 polymer ?
#
loop_
_entity_poly.entity_id
_entity_poly.type
_entity_poly.pdbx_seq_one_letter_code
_entity_poly.pdbx_strand_id
1 'polypeptide(L)'
;MSRTHWPNTFSKANHHLKNGIELKDLGLTIETDLILLKKLKILLSSLVKPIGGRIKYVIRKIYGDENLPNHFMSMISWTILVIIDEKKTAEAIIKDENLPLSKRYEISCTYCMHAEIPMLWHKLPQKNKSDYLKAREPVFSFPIYWIYMKMELNILDRRIREVFVTTPNSDCFGVVYSFKTENLPAFEYFLAKLSAGRKKSTSILFSYIW
;
A
#
# COMPACT_ATOMS: atom_id res chain seq x y z
N MET A 1 34.76 16.44 -2.26
CA MET A 1 34.79 15.00 -1.90
C MET A 1 33.38 14.64 -1.43
N SER A 2 32.59 13.73 -1.98
CA SER A 2 32.73 12.72 -3.04
C SER A 2 31.29 12.46 -3.55
N ARG A 3 31.02 12.71 -4.84
CA ARG A 3 29.76 12.34 -5.49
C ARG A 3 29.86 10.86 -5.85
N THR A 4 29.02 10.02 -5.26
CA THR A 4 28.90 8.61 -5.64
C THR A 4 28.17 8.51 -6.98
N HIS A 5 28.90 7.96 -7.95
CA HIS A 5 28.46 7.55 -9.27
C HIS A 5 27.38 6.47 -9.14
N TRP A 6 26.20 6.73 -9.72
CA TRP A 6 25.27 5.66 -10.09
C TRP A 6 25.64 5.14 -11.48
N PRO A 7 25.60 3.82 -11.74
CA PRO A 7 25.90 3.26 -13.05
C PRO A 7 24.84 3.68 -14.07
N ASN A 8 25.33 4.13 -15.21
CA ASN A 8 24.58 4.67 -16.35
C ASN A 8 23.85 3.56 -17.15
N THR A 9 23.01 2.73 -16.50
CA THR A 9 22.33 1.60 -17.15
C THR A 9 21.15 2.01 -18.04
N PHE A 10 20.58 3.21 -17.88
CA PHE A 10 19.56 3.74 -18.79
C PHE A 10 20.13 4.37 -20.07
N SER A 11 21.39 4.81 -20.07
CA SER A 11 22.03 5.37 -21.27
C SER A 11 22.45 4.29 -22.28
N LYS A 12 22.82 3.08 -21.80
CA LYS A 12 23.16 1.95 -22.68
C LYS A 12 21.95 1.28 -23.33
N ALA A 13 20.75 1.37 -22.74
CA ALA A 13 19.53 0.88 -23.39
C ALA A 13 19.18 1.68 -24.66
N ASN A 14 19.51 2.97 -24.70
CA ASN A 14 19.32 3.82 -25.88
C ASN A 14 20.37 3.61 -26.97
N HIS A 15 21.56 3.08 -26.63
CA HIS A 15 22.61 2.85 -27.63
C HIS A 15 22.46 1.51 -28.36
N HIS A 16 21.72 0.55 -27.80
CA HIS A 16 21.35 -0.70 -28.48
C HIS A 16 20.08 -0.59 -29.34
N LEU A 17 19.30 0.49 -29.18
CA LEU A 17 18.17 0.82 -30.07
C LEU A 17 18.59 1.56 -31.35
N LYS A 18 19.89 1.88 -31.52
CA LYS A 18 20.40 2.54 -32.74
C LYS A 18 20.67 1.59 -33.91
N ASN A 19 20.70 0.28 -33.67
CA ASN A 19 20.70 -0.71 -34.73
C ASN A 19 19.28 -1.27 -34.81
N GLY A 20 18.36 -0.44 -35.30
CA GLY A 20 17.05 -0.93 -35.71
C GLY A 20 17.30 -2.02 -36.74
N ILE A 21 16.82 -3.23 -36.48
CA ILE A 21 16.60 -4.22 -37.53
C ILE A 21 15.72 -3.48 -38.55
N GLU A 22 16.26 -3.20 -39.74
CA GLU A 22 15.42 -2.66 -40.80
C GLU A 22 14.37 -3.75 -41.09
N LEU A 23 13.09 -3.40 -40.95
CA LEU A 23 11.94 -4.31 -41.16
C LEU A 23 11.96 -5.01 -42.53
N LYS A 24 12.77 -4.50 -43.47
CA LYS A 24 13.07 -5.10 -44.78
C LYS A 24 13.78 -6.45 -44.69
N ASP A 25 14.58 -6.67 -43.64
CA ASP A 25 15.34 -7.92 -43.43
C ASP A 25 14.45 -9.10 -43.01
N LEU A 26 13.16 -8.83 -42.71
CA LEU A 26 12.14 -9.82 -42.37
C LEU A 26 11.15 -10.11 -43.51
N GLY A 27 11.34 -9.52 -44.70
CA GLY A 27 10.51 -9.80 -45.89
C GLY A 27 9.07 -9.28 -45.80
N LEU A 28 8.78 -8.31 -44.92
CA LEU A 28 7.46 -7.73 -44.73
C LEU A 28 7.34 -6.38 -45.46
N THR A 29 6.17 -6.09 -46.05
CA THR A 29 5.92 -4.86 -46.83
C THR A 29 5.43 -3.71 -45.93
N ILE A 30 5.61 -2.46 -46.39
CA ILE A 30 5.19 -1.22 -45.68
C ILE A 30 3.70 -1.27 -45.27
N GLU A 31 2.87 -1.93 -46.08
CA GLU A 31 1.43 -2.07 -45.82
C GLU A 31 1.14 -3.04 -44.66
N THR A 32 1.88 -4.16 -44.56
CA THR A 32 1.83 -5.05 -43.40
C THR A 32 2.34 -4.37 -42.12
N ASP A 33 3.34 -3.50 -42.22
CA ASP A 33 3.88 -2.75 -41.07
C ASP A 33 2.87 -1.77 -40.47
N LEU A 34 2.15 -1.03 -41.33
CA LEU A 34 1.10 -0.10 -40.91
C LEU A 34 -0.09 -0.81 -40.25
N ILE A 35 -0.46 -1.99 -40.77
CA ILE A 35 -1.52 -2.82 -40.18
C ILE A 35 -1.08 -3.37 -38.81
N LEU A 36 0.18 -3.83 -38.68
CA LEU A 36 0.75 -4.32 -37.43
C LEU A 36 0.80 -3.22 -36.36
N LEU A 37 1.28 -2.03 -36.71
CA LEU A 37 1.33 -0.86 -35.82
C LEU A 37 -0.07 -0.46 -35.31
N LYS A 38 -1.08 -0.46 -36.18
CA LYS A 38 -2.47 -0.18 -35.79
C LYS A 38 -3.00 -1.23 -34.81
N LYS A 39 -2.78 -2.52 -35.08
CA LYS A 39 -3.18 -3.62 -34.19
C LYS A 39 -2.48 -3.54 -32.83
N LEU A 40 -1.16 -3.28 -32.83
CA LEU A 40 -0.37 -3.10 -31.62
C LEU A 40 -0.87 -1.92 -30.79
N LYS A 41 -1.18 -0.78 -31.43
CA LYS A 41 -1.72 0.41 -30.75
C LYS A 41 -3.08 0.11 -30.10
N ILE A 42 -3.95 -0.64 -30.76
CA ILE A 42 -5.25 -1.05 -30.21
C ILE A 42 -5.05 -1.96 -28.98
N LEU A 43 -4.17 -2.97 -29.10
CA LEU A 43 -3.84 -3.88 -28.00
C LEU A 43 -3.19 -3.17 -26.81
N LEU A 44 -2.24 -2.27 -27.05
CA LEU A 44 -1.65 -1.46 -25.99
C LEU A 44 -2.70 -0.57 -25.32
N SER A 45 -3.58 0.05 -26.10
CA SER A 45 -4.64 0.91 -25.55
C SER A 45 -5.65 0.13 -24.71
N SER A 46 -5.97 -1.10 -25.11
CA SER A 46 -6.87 -1.97 -24.34
C SER A 46 -6.25 -2.49 -23.04
N LEU A 47 -4.92 -2.58 -22.96
CA LEU A 47 -4.19 -2.96 -21.73
C LEU A 47 -3.89 -1.76 -20.82
N VAL A 48 -3.54 -0.60 -21.38
CA VAL A 48 -3.14 0.59 -20.60
C VAL A 48 -4.30 1.14 -19.77
N LYS A 49 -5.53 1.12 -20.30
CA LYS A 49 -6.71 1.61 -19.57
C LYS A 49 -6.98 0.86 -18.26
N PRO A 50 -7.12 -0.48 -18.24
CA PRO A 50 -7.36 -1.21 -17.00
C PRO A 50 -6.19 -1.10 -16.02
N ILE A 51 -4.95 -1.08 -16.51
CA ILE A 51 -3.75 -0.88 -15.68
C ILE A 51 -3.78 0.50 -15.01
N GLY A 52 -4.01 1.56 -15.78
CA GLY A 52 -4.10 2.92 -15.26
C GLY A 52 -5.23 3.07 -14.23
N GLY A 53 -6.38 2.44 -14.48
CA GLY A 53 -7.49 2.38 -13.52
C GLY A 53 -7.09 1.69 -12.21
N ARG A 54 -6.40 0.55 -12.30
CA ARG A 54 -5.93 -0.18 -11.10
C ARG A 54 -4.90 0.60 -10.31
N ILE A 55 -3.98 1.28 -10.98
CA ILE A 55 -3.01 2.17 -10.36
C ILE A 55 -3.72 3.25 -9.56
N LYS A 56 -4.65 3.99 -10.20
CA LYS A 56 -5.43 5.03 -9.53
C LYS A 56 -6.18 4.50 -8.31
N TYR A 57 -6.81 3.33 -8.44
CA TYR A 57 -7.51 2.69 -7.33
C TYR A 57 -6.58 2.38 -6.15
N VAL A 58 -5.44 1.71 -6.39
CA VAL A 58 -4.50 1.35 -5.31
C VAL A 58 -3.92 2.59 -4.65
N ILE A 59 -3.57 3.60 -5.45
CA ILE A 59 -3.10 4.87 -4.97
C ILE A 59 -4.14 5.57 -4.10
N ARG A 60 -5.39 5.68 -4.56
CA ARG A 60 -6.48 6.26 -3.78
C ARG A 60 -6.68 5.50 -2.48
N LYS A 61 -6.55 4.18 -2.52
CA LYS A 61 -6.69 3.32 -1.33
C LYS A 61 -5.58 3.58 -0.31
N ILE A 62 -4.32 3.67 -0.74
CA ILE A 62 -3.17 3.89 0.15
C ILE A 62 -3.13 5.34 0.66
N TYR A 63 -3.27 6.29 -0.24
CA TYR A 63 -3.02 7.71 0.02
C TYR A 63 -4.29 8.52 0.32
N GLY A 64 -5.46 8.09 -0.15
CA GLY A 64 -6.73 8.79 0.05
C GLY A 64 -7.00 9.91 -0.95
N ASP A 65 -6.10 10.15 -1.91
CA ASP A 65 -6.27 11.15 -2.97
C ASP A 65 -5.93 10.53 -4.34
N GLU A 66 -6.73 10.85 -5.35
CA GLU A 66 -6.54 10.44 -6.74
C GLU A 66 -5.57 11.33 -7.51
N ASN A 67 -5.38 12.58 -7.06
CA ASN A 67 -4.49 13.57 -7.69
C ASN A 67 -3.06 13.42 -7.18
N LEU A 68 -2.58 12.19 -7.24
CA LEU A 68 -1.29 11.85 -6.71
C LEU A 68 -0.18 12.51 -7.54
N PRO A 69 0.84 13.11 -6.90
CA PRO A 69 2.02 13.59 -7.61
C PRO A 69 2.63 12.49 -8.49
N ASN A 70 2.99 12.85 -9.74
CA ASN A 70 3.54 11.92 -10.73
C ASN A 70 4.75 11.11 -10.22
N HIS A 71 5.48 11.60 -9.22
CA HIS A 71 6.66 10.92 -8.67
C HIS A 71 6.33 9.60 -7.99
N PHE A 72 5.11 9.42 -7.46
CA PHE A 72 4.70 8.18 -6.82
C PHE A 72 4.49 7.01 -7.80
N MET A 73 4.35 7.29 -9.11
CA MET A 73 4.33 6.23 -10.13
C MET A 73 5.61 5.39 -10.09
N SER A 74 6.73 6.00 -9.72
CA SER A 74 8.02 5.31 -9.56
C SER A 74 8.10 4.42 -8.30
N MET A 75 7.15 4.58 -7.37
CA MET A 75 7.08 3.82 -6.12
C MET A 75 6.17 2.60 -6.21
N ILE A 76 5.46 2.43 -7.33
CA ILE A 76 4.58 1.29 -7.55
C ILE A 76 5.42 0.04 -7.75
N SER A 77 5.17 -0.95 -6.89
CA SER A 77 5.79 -2.27 -6.97
C SER A 77 4.84 -3.26 -7.60
N TRP A 78 5.36 -4.12 -8.48
CA TRP A 78 4.60 -5.17 -9.16
C TRP A 78 4.99 -6.55 -8.62
N THR A 79 4.03 -7.45 -8.54
CA THR A 79 4.25 -8.88 -8.31
C THR A 79 4.65 -9.57 -9.62
N ILE A 80 5.09 -10.83 -9.52
CA ILE A 80 5.39 -11.67 -10.70
C ILE A 80 4.16 -11.90 -11.60
N LEU A 81 2.95 -11.75 -11.05
CA LEU A 81 1.69 -11.89 -11.77
C LEU A 81 1.22 -10.55 -12.39
N VAL A 82 2.08 -9.53 -12.40
CA VAL A 82 1.77 -8.19 -12.93
C VAL A 82 0.57 -7.55 -12.21
N ILE A 83 0.43 -7.86 -10.93
CA ILE A 83 -0.53 -7.21 -10.01
C ILE A 83 0.27 -6.25 -9.13
N ILE A 84 -0.31 -5.10 -8.76
CA ILE A 84 0.36 -4.17 -7.85
C ILE A 84 0.51 -4.82 -6.47
N ASP A 85 1.74 -4.85 -5.97
CA ASP A 85 2.07 -5.24 -4.60
C ASP A 85 1.77 -4.05 -3.68
N GLU A 86 0.56 -4.02 -3.11
CA GLU A 86 0.11 -2.91 -2.28
C GLU A 86 1.02 -2.69 -1.06
N LYS A 87 1.55 -3.77 -0.46
CA LYS A 87 2.42 -3.68 0.70
C LYS A 87 3.75 -3.03 0.35
N LYS A 88 4.45 -3.53 -0.68
CA LYS A 88 5.73 -2.93 -1.12
C LYS A 88 5.55 -1.52 -1.65
N THR A 89 4.42 -1.25 -2.32
CA THR A 89 4.08 0.10 -2.77
C THR A 89 3.89 1.04 -1.58
N ALA A 90 3.14 0.63 -0.55
CA ALA A 90 3.00 1.39 0.68
C ALA A 90 4.36 1.60 1.37
N GLU A 91 5.22 0.57 1.44
CA GLU A 91 6.57 0.66 2.02
C GLU A 91 7.46 1.66 1.28
N ALA A 92 7.33 1.75 -0.04
CA ALA A 92 8.03 2.75 -0.84
C ALA A 92 7.47 4.16 -0.58
N ILE A 93 6.14 4.30 -0.52
CA ILE A 93 5.45 5.58 -0.28
C ILE A 93 5.84 6.18 1.07
N ILE A 94 5.89 5.39 2.16
CA ILE A 94 6.22 5.93 3.49
C ILE A 94 7.67 6.44 3.60
N LYS A 95 8.56 6.06 2.67
CA LYS A 95 9.94 6.53 2.63
C LYS A 95 10.06 7.91 1.98
N ASP A 96 9.03 8.39 1.29
CA ASP A 96 9.03 9.74 0.71
C ASP A 96 9.03 10.81 1.80
N GLU A 97 10.13 11.57 1.89
CA GLU A 97 10.29 12.62 2.89
C GLU A 97 9.33 13.81 2.73
N ASN A 98 8.69 13.95 1.56
CA ASN A 98 7.68 14.99 1.32
C ASN A 98 6.30 14.63 1.86
N LEU A 99 6.06 13.35 2.13
CA LEU A 99 4.78 12.87 2.65
C LEU A 99 4.63 13.30 4.13
N PRO A 100 3.49 13.90 4.56
CA PRO A 100 3.31 14.28 5.96
C PRO A 100 3.49 13.10 6.91
N LEU A 101 4.14 13.35 8.05
CA LEU A 101 4.47 12.29 9.00
C LEU A 101 3.24 11.56 9.55
N SER A 102 2.13 12.28 9.77
CA SER A 102 0.83 11.69 10.12
C SER A 102 0.35 10.72 9.06
N LYS A 103 0.53 11.06 7.79
CA LYS A 103 0.10 10.20 6.69
C LYS A 103 0.95 8.94 6.56
N ARG A 104 2.27 9.07 6.75
CA ARG A 104 3.16 7.89 6.84
C ARG A 104 2.75 6.97 7.97
N TYR A 105 2.47 7.55 9.14
CA TYR A 105 2.00 6.78 10.29
C TYR A 105 0.71 6.02 10.00
N GLU A 106 -0.29 6.69 9.42
CA GLU A 106 -1.55 6.05 9.01
C GLU A 106 -1.35 4.90 8.03
N ILE A 107 -0.52 5.09 7.01
CA ILE A 107 -0.21 4.06 6.01
C ILE A 107 0.49 2.88 6.70
N SER A 108 1.50 3.14 7.53
CA SER A 108 2.22 2.10 8.27
C SER A 108 1.28 1.30 9.17
N CYS A 109 0.36 1.96 9.88
CA CYS A 109 -0.68 1.30 10.66
C CYS A 109 -1.59 0.44 9.79
N THR A 110 -2.03 0.98 8.66
CA THR A 110 -2.98 0.33 7.73
C THR A 110 -2.40 -0.92 7.10
N TYR A 111 -1.11 -0.91 6.76
CA TYR A 111 -0.41 -2.06 6.16
C TYR A 111 0.40 -2.87 7.18
N CYS A 112 0.13 -2.68 8.47
CA CYS A 112 0.70 -3.44 9.57
C CYS A 112 2.25 -3.48 9.58
N MET A 113 2.88 -2.36 9.25
CA MET A 113 4.34 -2.20 9.18
C MET A 113 4.96 -2.11 10.59
N HIS A 114 5.14 -3.27 11.22
CA HIS A 114 5.39 -3.37 12.65
C HIS A 114 6.63 -2.60 13.15
N ALA A 115 7.69 -2.51 12.33
CA ALA A 115 8.93 -1.84 12.72
C ALA A 115 8.82 -0.30 12.60
N GLU A 116 8.07 0.17 11.61
CA GLU A 116 7.93 1.58 11.26
C GLU A 116 6.95 2.29 12.18
N ILE A 117 5.89 1.60 12.62
CA ILE A 117 4.82 2.17 13.46
C ILE A 117 5.37 2.84 14.74
N PRO A 118 6.18 2.16 15.60
CA PRO A 118 6.77 2.80 16.78
C PRO A 118 7.63 4.01 16.42
N MET A 119 8.48 3.87 15.40
CA MET A 119 9.41 4.93 15.00
C MET A 119 8.68 6.18 14.52
N LEU A 120 7.63 6.02 13.71
CA LEU A 120 6.82 7.12 13.20
C LEU A 120 6.01 7.77 14.32
N TRP A 121 5.41 6.98 15.21
CA TRP A 121 4.68 7.51 16.36
C TRP A 121 5.56 8.39 17.23
N HIS A 122 6.77 7.96 17.58
CA HIS A 122 7.65 8.77 18.41
C HIS A 122 7.99 10.11 17.78
N LYS A 123 8.15 10.14 16.44
CA LYS A 123 8.42 11.36 15.67
C LYS A 123 7.19 12.26 15.51
N LEU A 124 5.96 11.77 15.72
CA LEU A 124 4.76 12.58 15.51
C LEU A 124 4.70 13.79 16.47
N PRO A 125 4.31 14.97 15.98
CA PRO A 125 4.04 16.11 16.84
C PRO A 125 2.94 15.79 17.86
N GLN A 126 3.04 16.40 19.04
CA GLN A 126 2.09 16.16 20.13
C GLN A 126 0.63 16.47 19.74
N LYS A 127 0.42 17.46 18.86
CA LYS A 127 -0.90 17.79 18.32
C LYS A 127 -1.52 16.58 17.60
N ASN A 128 -0.78 15.98 16.66
CA ASN A 128 -1.26 14.81 15.91
C ASN A 128 -1.54 13.62 16.83
N LYS A 129 -0.65 13.35 17.80
CA LYS A 129 -0.89 12.30 18.81
C LYS A 129 -2.18 12.58 19.59
N SER A 130 -2.37 13.83 20.02
CA SER A 130 -3.59 14.25 20.71
C SER A 130 -4.84 14.08 19.84
N ASP A 131 -4.76 14.31 18.54
CA ASP A 131 -5.90 14.15 17.63
C ASP A 131 -6.31 12.67 17.52
N TYR A 132 -5.35 11.75 17.39
CA TYR A 132 -5.62 10.30 17.43
C TYR A 132 -6.21 9.85 18.77
N LEU A 133 -5.73 10.40 19.89
CA LEU A 133 -6.20 10.05 21.23
C LEU A 133 -7.56 10.66 21.59
N LYS A 134 -7.92 11.80 20.99
CA LYS A 134 -9.19 12.52 21.21
C LYS A 134 -10.28 12.17 20.20
N ALA A 135 -10.01 11.27 19.26
CA ALA A 135 -11.00 10.81 18.29
C ALA A 135 -12.29 10.40 19.04
N ARG A 136 -13.33 11.24 18.92
CA ARG A 136 -14.53 11.19 19.78
C ARG A 136 -15.40 9.98 19.50
N GLU A 137 -15.24 9.40 18.33
CA GLU A 137 -15.85 8.14 17.98
C GLU A 137 -14.78 7.05 18.03
N PRO A 138 -15.06 5.91 18.69
CA PRO A 138 -14.28 4.70 18.55
C PRO A 138 -14.53 4.12 17.15
N VAL A 139 -14.22 4.88 16.11
CA VAL A 139 -14.06 4.33 14.77
C VAL A 139 -12.80 3.50 14.88
N PHE A 140 -12.99 2.19 15.08
CA PHE A 140 -11.90 1.26 15.12
C PHE A 140 -11.12 1.40 13.80
N SER A 141 -9.99 2.09 13.89
CA SER A 141 -9.09 2.34 12.79
C SER A 141 -7.76 1.70 13.15
N PHE A 142 -6.97 1.33 12.14
CA PHE A 142 -5.67 0.73 12.40
C PHE A 142 -4.77 1.62 13.29
N PRO A 143 -4.72 2.96 13.13
CA PRO A 143 -3.96 3.82 14.05
C PRO A 143 -4.36 3.65 15.51
N ILE A 144 -5.65 3.62 15.82
CA ILE A 144 -6.14 3.47 17.21
C ILE A 144 -5.83 2.06 17.74
N TYR A 145 -6.02 1.02 16.91
CA TYR A 145 -5.62 -0.35 17.26
C TYR A 145 -4.15 -0.42 17.67
N TRP A 146 -3.25 0.21 16.91
CA TRP A 146 -1.82 0.16 17.17
C TRP A 146 -1.42 0.94 18.42
N ILE A 147 -2.06 2.10 18.67
CA ILE A 147 -1.86 2.87 19.92
C ILE A 147 -2.23 2.01 21.13
N TYR A 148 -3.39 1.32 21.07
CA TYR A 148 -3.86 0.45 22.14
C TYR A 148 -2.95 -0.76 22.36
N MET A 149 -2.59 -1.47 21.28
CA MET A 149 -1.91 -2.76 21.41
C MET A 149 -0.41 -2.69 21.68
N LYS A 150 0.26 -1.57 21.34
CA LYS A 150 1.73 -1.55 21.28
C LYS A 150 2.41 -0.33 21.87
N MET A 151 1.67 0.72 22.23
CA MET A 151 2.28 1.99 22.59
C MET A 151 2.01 2.34 24.03
N GLU A 152 0.82 2.86 24.37
CA GLU A 152 0.62 3.51 25.67
C GLU A 152 -0.85 3.44 26.13
N LEU A 153 -1.21 2.34 26.81
CA LEU A 153 -2.56 2.16 27.40
C LEU A 153 -2.96 3.28 28.36
N ASN A 154 -1.96 3.89 29.01
CA ASN A 154 -2.14 4.84 30.11
C ASN A 154 -2.69 6.19 29.65
N ILE A 155 -2.53 6.52 28.35
CA ILE A 155 -2.79 7.84 27.77
C ILE A 155 -4.10 7.85 26.95
N LEU A 156 -4.64 6.68 26.64
CA LEU A 156 -5.90 6.56 25.90
C LEU A 156 -7.08 7.14 26.67
N ASP A 157 -7.99 7.82 25.98
CA ASP A 157 -9.25 8.26 26.61
C ASP A 157 -9.96 7.06 27.26
N ARG A 158 -10.60 7.28 28.42
CA ARG A 158 -11.30 6.24 29.17
C ARG A 158 -12.30 5.48 28.30
N ARG A 159 -12.99 6.16 27.37
CA ARG A 159 -13.96 5.54 26.46
C ARG A 159 -13.29 4.59 25.46
N ILE A 160 -12.12 4.97 24.92
CA ILE A 160 -11.39 4.10 24.00
C ILE A 160 -10.93 2.85 24.75
N ARG A 161 -10.44 3.01 25.99
CA ARG A 161 -10.09 1.86 26.85
C ARG A 161 -11.29 0.97 27.10
N GLU A 162 -12.45 1.51 27.46
CA GLU A 162 -13.67 0.74 27.71
C GLU A 162 -14.10 -0.06 26.47
N VAL A 163 -14.02 0.53 25.26
CA VAL A 163 -14.33 -0.18 24.01
C VAL A 163 -13.36 -1.35 23.77
N PHE A 164 -12.05 -1.15 23.90
CA PHE A 164 -11.09 -2.22 23.64
C PHE A 164 -11.05 -3.29 24.75
N VAL A 165 -11.33 -2.93 26.01
CA VAL A 165 -11.45 -3.89 27.13
C VAL A 165 -12.70 -4.76 26.98
N THR A 166 -13.79 -4.21 26.46
CA THR A 166 -15.03 -4.95 26.21
C THR A 166 -15.05 -5.69 24.87
N THR A 167 -14.13 -5.38 23.95
CA THR A 167 -13.99 -6.07 22.66
C THR A 167 -13.24 -7.39 22.86
N PRO A 168 -13.90 -8.56 22.76
CA PRO A 168 -13.31 -9.83 23.20
C PRO A 168 -12.10 -10.28 22.37
N ASN A 169 -11.83 -9.65 21.21
CA ASN A 169 -10.62 -9.89 20.45
C ASN A 169 -10.30 -8.75 19.45
N SER A 170 -9.41 -7.84 19.83
CA SER A 170 -8.91 -6.77 18.96
C SER A 170 -8.27 -7.29 17.66
N ASP A 171 -7.74 -8.52 17.66
CA ASP A 171 -7.17 -9.13 16.45
C ASP A 171 -8.26 -9.67 15.51
N CYS A 172 -9.41 -10.12 16.03
CA CYS A 172 -10.58 -10.43 15.19
C CYS A 172 -11.10 -9.17 14.50
N PHE A 173 -11.11 -8.04 15.21
CA PHE A 173 -11.43 -6.76 14.58
C PHE A 173 -10.49 -6.47 13.40
N GLY A 174 -9.18 -6.64 13.60
CA GLY A 174 -8.19 -6.48 12.54
C GLY A 174 -8.49 -7.34 11.30
N VAL A 175 -8.90 -8.60 11.48
CA VAL A 175 -9.32 -9.49 10.38
C VAL A 175 -10.59 -8.99 9.68
N VAL A 176 -11.66 -8.69 10.41
CA VAL A 176 -12.93 -8.24 9.81
C VAL A 176 -12.75 -6.91 9.07
N TYR A 177 -12.02 -5.97 9.65
CA TYR A 177 -11.81 -4.66 9.07
C TYR A 177 -10.90 -4.71 7.84
N SER A 178 -9.82 -5.50 7.87
CA SER A 178 -8.97 -5.71 6.69
C SER A 178 -9.71 -6.41 5.56
N PHE A 179 -10.59 -7.37 5.86
CA PHE A 179 -11.46 -7.99 4.86
C PHE A 179 -12.41 -6.97 4.23
N LYS A 180 -13.14 -6.18 5.03
CA LYS A 180 -14.06 -5.15 4.55
C LYS A 180 -13.38 -4.06 3.72
N THR A 181 -12.11 -3.79 3.97
CA THR A 181 -11.32 -2.78 3.25
C THR A 181 -10.47 -3.38 2.12
N GLU A 182 -10.65 -4.67 1.82
CA GLU A 182 -9.88 -5.42 0.82
C GLU A 182 -8.36 -5.32 1.02
N ASN A 183 -7.90 -5.12 2.26
CA ASN A 183 -6.50 -4.96 2.60
C ASN A 183 -5.87 -6.32 2.93
N LEU A 184 -5.50 -7.04 1.87
CA LEU A 184 -4.93 -8.39 1.98
C LEU A 184 -3.68 -8.44 2.90
N PRO A 185 -2.70 -7.52 2.81
CA PRO A 185 -1.55 -7.53 3.73
C PRO A 185 -1.94 -7.44 5.21
N ALA A 186 -2.91 -6.60 5.57
CA ALA A 186 -3.41 -6.51 6.94
C ALA A 186 -4.19 -7.77 7.33
N PHE A 187 -5.01 -8.30 6.42
CA PHE A 187 -5.78 -9.52 6.66
C PHE A 187 -4.87 -10.71 7.00
N GLU A 188 -3.84 -10.93 6.19
CA GLU A 188 -2.85 -11.98 6.43
C GLU A 188 -2.13 -11.78 7.76
N TYR A 189 -1.74 -10.54 8.08
CA TYR A 189 -1.10 -10.20 9.35
C TYR A 189 -1.97 -10.57 10.56
N PHE A 190 -3.24 -10.13 10.58
CA PHE A 190 -4.14 -10.41 11.70
C PHE A 190 -4.55 -11.88 11.78
N LEU A 191 -4.73 -12.53 10.63
CA LEU A 191 -5.05 -13.96 10.57
C LEU A 191 -3.91 -14.83 11.11
N ALA A 192 -2.66 -14.50 10.75
CA ALA A 192 -1.48 -15.17 11.29
C ALA A 192 -1.38 -14.98 12.80
N LYS A 193 -1.65 -13.76 13.28
CA LYS A 193 -1.62 -13.43 14.72
C LYS A 193 -2.69 -14.19 15.51
N LEU A 194 -3.90 -14.32 14.98
CA LEU A 194 -4.96 -15.14 15.58
C LEU A 194 -4.62 -16.63 15.62
N SER A 195 -4.03 -17.13 14.53
CA SER A 195 -3.59 -18.52 14.40
C SER A 195 -2.50 -18.88 15.41
N ALA A 196 -1.59 -17.94 15.70
CA ALA A 196 -0.55 -18.09 16.71
C ALA A 196 -1.10 -18.10 18.15
N GLY A 197 -2.25 -17.46 18.41
CA GLY A 197 -2.84 -17.31 19.75
C GLY A 197 -3.85 -18.38 20.21
N ARG A 198 -4.14 -19.42 19.41
CA ARG A 198 -5.08 -20.55 19.60
C ARG A 198 -6.10 -20.53 20.78
N LYS A 199 -7.40 -20.39 20.46
CA LYS A 199 -8.51 -21.41 20.49
C LYS A 199 -9.93 -20.85 20.71
N LYS A 200 -10.13 -19.72 21.39
CA LYS A 200 -11.49 -19.16 21.63
C LYS A 200 -12.01 -18.22 20.53
N SER A 201 -11.13 -17.75 19.66
CA SER A 201 -11.40 -16.63 18.74
C SER A 201 -12.05 -17.00 17.41
N THR A 202 -11.90 -18.23 16.94
CA THR A 202 -12.42 -18.69 15.65
C THR A 202 -13.95 -18.77 15.63
N SER A 203 -14.60 -19.10 16.76
CA SER A 203 -16.06 -19.11 16.87
C SER A 203 -16.70 -17.73 16.70
N ILE A 204 -15.96 -16.64 17.00
CA ILE A 204 -16.45 -15.26 16.89
C ILE A 204 -16.30 -14.76 15.45
N LEU A 205 -15.27 -15.19 14.71
CA LEU A 205 -15.08 -14.78 13.31
C LEU A 205 -16.28 -15.16 12.43
N PHE A 206 -16.89 -16.32 12.66
CA PHE A 206 -18.05 -16.77 11.88
C PHE A 206 -19.32 -15.95 12.12
N SER A 207 -19.47 -15.27 13.25
CA SER A 207 -20.66 -14.44 13.54
C SER A 207 -20.58 -13.02 12.97
N TYR A 208 -19.45 -12.61 12.40
CA TYR A 208 -19.25 -11.25 11.85
C TYR A 208 -19.00 -11.23 10.34
N ILE A 209 -18.84 -12.39 9.70
CA ILE A 209 -18.50 -12.53 8.27
C ILE A 209 -19.70 -13.03 7.44
N TRP A 210 -20.77 -13.50 8.10
CA TRP A 210 -22.07 -13.83 7.52
C TRP A 210 -23.17 -12.96 8.13
#